data_AF-A0A7W0JGD9-F1
#
_entry.id   AF-A0A7W0JGD9-F1
#
_cell.length_a   1.000
_cell.length_b   1.000
_cell.length_c   1.000
_cell.angle_alpha   90.00
_cell.angle_beta   90.00
_cell.angle_gamma   90.00
#
_symmetry.space_group_name_H-M   'P 1'
#
loop_
_entity.id
_entity.type
_entity.pdbx_description
1 polymer ?
#
loop_
_entity_poly.entity_id
_entity_poly.type
_entity_poly.pdbx_seq_one_letter_code
_entity_poly.pdbx_strand_id
1 'polypeptide(L)'
;QSRFEKKNNFHFDLVQDVLDLTQIAARARHSGVINIGGGTSRSFVQQMEVATNIIKTPPRGHKYAIQISPEAPHPGGRTSPNMSDESLVFGKLQRGAATAYVNCDATIALPILVTSLSQTAAKYMKGRKRPTFTFNAKELTVEVP
;
A
#
# COMPACT_ATOMS: atom_id res chain seq x y z
N GLN A 1 4.03 9.07 28.14
CA GLN A 1 2.84 9.30 28.99
C GLN A 1 2.45 10.77 28.86
N SER A 2 1.41 11.11 28.09
CA SER A 2 0.85 12.46 28.08
C SER A 2 -0.30 12.53 29.09
N ARG A 3 -0.09 13.27 30.18
CA ARG A 3 -1.14 13.68 31.12
C ARG A 3 -1.81 14.93 30.55
N PHE A 4 -2.97 14.78 29.93
CA PHE A 4 -3.98 15.84 29.82
C PHE A 4 -5.36 15.17 29.99
N GLU A 5 -6.03 15.59 31.08
CA GLU A 5 -7.41 15.38 31.51
C GLU A 5 -8.26 14.16 31.11
N LYS A 6 -8.89 13.61 32.15
CA LYS A 6 -9.88 12.52 32.17
C LYS A 6 -10.96 12.67 31.09
N LYS A 7 -11.01 11.71 30.16
CA LYS A 7 -12.08 10.70 29.93
C LYS A 7 -12.06 10.11 28.50
N ASN A 8 -11.00 10.35 27.73
CA ASN A 8 -10.70 9.59 26.53
C ASN A 8 -9.28 9.05 26.63
N ASN A 9 -9.14 7.73 26.83
CA ASN A 9 -7.87 7.05 26.65
C ASN A 9 -7.62 6.89 25.15
N PHE A 10 -7.32 8.00 24.48
CA PHE A 10 -6.90 7.97 23.09
C PHE A 10 -5.46 7.45 23.04
N HIS A 11 -5.30 6.26 22.46
CA HIS A 11 -4.02 5.57 22.37
C HIS A 11 -3.65 5.39 20.90
N PHE A 12 -2.48 5.92 20.52
CA PHE A 12 -1.89 5.66 19.22
C PHE A 12 -1.08 4.37 19.30
N ASP A 13 -1.60 3.31 18.70
CA ASP A 13 -0.92 2.03 18.60
C ASP A 13 -0.47 1.76 17.15
N LEU A 14 0.69 2.32 16.80
CA LEU A 14 1.28 2.12 15.49
C LEU A 14 1.62 0.66 15.20
N VAL A 15 1.86 -0.14 16.25
CA VAL A 15 2.17 -1.57 16.09
C VAL A 15 0.92 -2.31 15.67
N GLN A 16 -0.22 -2.04 16.31
CA GLN A 16 -1.50 -2.61 15.91
C GLN A 16 -1.86 -2.20 14.48
N ASP A 17 -1.67 -0.94 14.09
CA ASP A 17 -1.96 -0.47 12.73
C ASP A 17 -1.13 -1.23 11.67
N VAL A 18 0.16 -1.48 11.95
CA VAL A 18 1.02 -2.27 11.06
C VAL A 18 0.60 -3.74 11.02
N LEU A 19 0.20 -4.33 12.15
CA LEU A 19 -0.28 -5.71 12.20
C LEU A 19 -1.59 -5.89 11.41
N ASP A 20 -2.53 -4.95 11.56
CA ASP A 20 -3.79 -4.94 10.82
C ASP A 20 -3.54 -4.83 9.32
N LEU A 21 -2.66 -3.91 8.90
CA LEU A 21 -2.24 -3.78 7.51
C LEU A 21 -1.63 -5.11 7.01
N THR A 22 -0.76 -5.72 7.82
CA THR A 22 -0.09 -7.01 7.55
C THR A 22 -1.12 -8.11 7.30
N GLN A 23 -2.14 -8.18 8.15
CA GLN A 23 -3.23 -9.15 8.02
C GLN A 23 -4.03 -8.95 6.73
N ILE A 24 -4.24 -7.71 6.29
CA ILE A 24 -4.95 -7.41 5.05
C ILE A 24 -4.24 -8.01 3.83
N ALA A 25 -2.94 -7.78 3.60
CA ALA A 25 -2.29 -8.45 2.44
C ALA A 25 -1.85 -9.88 2.69
N ALA A 26 -1.79 -10.37 3.93
CA ALA A 26 -1.68 -11.80 4.18
C ALA A 26 -2.90 -12.55 3.62
N ARG A 27 -4.11 -11.97 3.74
CA ARG A 27 -5.34 -12.55 3.20
C ARG A 27 -5.63 -12.19 1.74
N ALA A 28 -5.04 -11.11 1.22
CA ALA A 28 -5.23 -10.72 -0.17
C ALA A 28 -4.60 -11.74 -1.14
N ARG A 29 -5.38 -12.23 -2.12
CA ARG A 29 -4.86 -13.14 -3.17
C ARG A 29 -3.82 -12.45 -4.05
N HIS A 30 -4.09 -11.19 -4.38
CA HIS A 30 -3.20 -10.31 -5.14
C HIS A 30 -3.23 -8.93 -4.47
N SER A 31 -2.06 -8.38 -4.19
CA SER A 31 -1.91 -7.01 -3.70
C SER A 31 -1.35 -6.12 -4.81
N GLY A 32 -1.69 -4.84 -4.74
CA GLY A 32 -1.10 -3.82 -5.58
C GLY A 32 -0.90 -2.53 -4.80
N VAL A 33 0.11 -1.75 -5.17
CA VAL A 33 0.47 -0.50 -4.52
C VAL A 33 0.43 0.65 -5.53
N ILE A 34 -0.16 1.77 -5.14
CA ILE A 34 -0.16 3.02 -5.91
C ILE A 34 0.43 4.08 -5.01
N ASN A 35 1.70 4.40 -5.25
CA ASN A 35 2.44 5.41 -4.52
C ASN A 35 2.28 6.76 -5.22
N ILE A 36 1.87 7.76 -4.46
CA ILE A 36 1.72 9.14 -4.91
C ILE A 36 2.72 9.98 -4.13
N GLY A 37 3.75 10.48 -4.82
CA GLY A 37 4.93 11.06 -4.21
C GLY A 37 5.78 10.03 -3.45
N GLY A 38 6.63 10.51 -2.55
CA GLY A 38 7.49 9.68 -1.70
C GLY A 38 7.32 9.95 -0.21
N GLY A 39 8.22 9.40 0.61
CA GLY A 39 8.33 9.71 2.04
C GLY A 39 7.76 8.65 2.98
N THR A 40 7.11 9.12 4.06
CA THR A 40 6.68 8.27 5.18
C THR A 40 5.55 7.32 4.81
N SER A 41 4.62 7.74 3.94
CA SER A 41 3.50 6.90 3.48
C SER A 41 3.98 5.61 2.80
N ARG A 42 4.97 5.73 1.91
CA ARG A 42 5.61 4.57 1.28
C ARG A 42 6.33 3.69 2.30
N SER A 43 7.08 4.31 3.21
CA SER A 43 7.81 3.57 4.25
C SER A 43 6.85 2.80 5.16
N PHE A 44 5.67 3.35 5.44
CA PHE A 44 4.63 2.70 6.24
C PHE A 44 4.07 1.45 5.55
N VAL A 45 3.76 1.53 4.24
CA VAL A 45 3.33 0.36 3.46
C VAL A 45 4.42 -0.72 3.42
N GLN A 46 5.70 -0.34 3.38
CA GLN A 46 6.81 -1.31 3.41
C GLN A 46 6.99 -1.99 4.78
N GLN A 47 6.67 -1.33 5.89
CA GLN A 47 6.74 -1.93 7.23
C GLN A 47 5.84 -3.15 7.38
N MET A 48 4.71 -3.14 6.68
CA MET A 48 3.81 -4.28 6.56
C MET A 48 4.53 -5.56 6.12
N GLU A 49 5.39 -5.47 5.12
CA GLU A 49 6.08 -6.63 4.58
C GLU A 49 7.08 -7.19 5.59
N VAL A 50 7.73 -6.32 6.35
CA VAL A 50 8.65 -6.73 7.43
C VAL A 50 7.87 -7.42 8.55
N ALA A 51 6.69 -6.89 8.89
CA ALA A 51 5.82 -7.45 9.92
C ALA A 51 5.21 -8.82 9.54
N THR A 52 5.23 -9.22 8.27
CA THR A 52 4.83 -10.60 7.87
C THR A 52 5.66 -11.69 8.57
N ASN A 53 6.91 -11.40 8.94
CA ASN A 53 7.75 -12.31 9.72
C ASN A 53 7.20 -12.54 11.14
N ILE A 54 6.52 -11.55 11.72
CA ILE A 54 5.92 -11.62 13.05
C ILE A 54 4.71 -12.58 13.03
N ILE A 55 3.86 -12.45 12.00
CA ILE A 55 2.68 -13.31 11.82
C ILE A 55 3.00 -14.65 11.13
N LYS A 56 4.29 -14.99 10.95
CA LYS A 56 4.81 -16.22 10.34
C LYS A 56 4.16 -16.58 8.99
N THR A 57 3.76 -15.58 8.22
CA THR A 57 3.15 -15.76 6.90
C THR A 57 4.14 -15.27 5.85
N PRO A 58 4.52 -16.07 4.85
CA PRO A 58 5.51 -15.64 3.87
C PRO A 58 4.97 -14.47 3.03
N PRO A 59 5.70 -13.34 2.91
CA PRO A 59 5.24 -12.22 2.10
C PRO A 59 5.27 -12.62 0.62
N ARG A 60 4.11 -12.62 -0.05
CA ARG A 60 3.98 -12.88 -1.50
C ARG A 60 4.54 -11.76 -2.36
N GLY A 61 4.54 -10.53 -1.83
CA GLY A 61 4.89 -9.32 -2.55
C GLY A 61 3.76 -8.81 -3.45
N HIS A 62 3.89 -7.55 -3.90
CA HIS A 62 2.91 -6.88 -4.74
C HIS A 62 2.95 -7.39 -6.19
N LYS A 63 1.79 -7.65 -6.78
CA LYS A 63 1.64 -8.06 -8.20
C LYS A 63 1.61 -6.85 -9.14
N TYR A 64 1.12 -5.71 -8.65
CA TYR A 64 1.02 -4.47 -9.41
C TYR A 64 1.60 -3.33 -8.59
N ALA A 65 2.40 -2.47 -9.22
CA ALA A 65 3.01 -1.35 -8.53
C ALA A 65 3.07 -0.12 -9.44
N ILE A 66 2.54 1.01 -8.97
CA ILE A 66 2.53 2.26 -9.70
C ILE A 66 3.15 3.34 -8.81
N GLN A 67 4.10 4.09 -9.34
CA GLN A 67 4.71 5.23 -8.67
C GLN A 67 4.49 6.48 -9.51
N ILE A 68 3.86 7.48 -8.90
CA ILE A 68 3.70 8.82 -9.45
C ILE A 68 4.58 9.73 -8.61
N SER A 69 5.54 10.43 -9.19
CA SER A 69 6.37 11.40 -8.47
C SER A 69 6.86 12.48 -9.42
N PRO A 70 6.92 13.76 -9.00
CA PRO A 70 7.55 14.81 -9.80
C PRO A 70 9.08 14.79 -9.69
N GLU A 71 9.65 13.95 -8.81
CA GLU A 71 11.10 13.86 -8.64
C GLU A 71 11.75 13.26 -9.89
N ALA A 72 12.75 13.98 -10.42
CA ALA A 72 13.53 13.49 -11.53
C ALA A 72 14.25 12.19 -11.16
N PRO A 73 14.32 11.20 -12.07
CA PRO A 73 15.02 9.97 -11.80
C PRO A 73 16.54 10.23 -11.68
N HIS A 74 17.04 10.40 -10.46
CA HIS A 74 18.46 10.66 -10.18
C HIS A 74 19.15 9.42 -9.61
N PRO A 75 20.36 9.04 -10.09
CA PRO A 75 21.11 7.89 -9.57
C PRO A 75 21.28 8.01 -8.05
N GLY A 76 20.84 7.00 -7.29
CA GLY A 76 20.95 6.98 -5.82
C GLY A 76 19.79 7.64 -5.06
N GLY A 77 18.79 8.21 -5.73
CA GLY A 77 17.58 8.70 -5.07
C GLY A 77 16.69 7.55 -4.56
N ARG A 78 16.26 7.58 -3.29
CA ARG A 78 15.36 6.56 -2.71
C ARG A 78 14.01 6.47 -3.44
N THR A 79 13.69 7.45 -4.27
CA THR A 79 12.42 7.66 -4.98
C THR A 79 12.52 7.52 -6.50
N SER A 80 13.74 7.37 -7.02
CA SER A 80 14.00 7.16 -8.44
C SER A 80 14.12 5.66 -8.75
N PRO A 81 13.36 5.12 -9.73
CA PRO A 81 13.59 3.79 -10.25
C PRO A 81 14.75 3.83 -11.25
N ASN A 82 15.97 4.04 -10.76
CA ASN A 82 17.14 3.71 -11.56
C ASN A 82 17.33 2.19 -11.55
N MET A 83 16.55 1.53 -12.42
CA MET A 83 16.79 0.29 -13.18
C MET A 83 17.26 -1.00 -12.50
N SER A 84 17.78 -1.02 -11.27
CA SER A 84 18.28 -2.25 -10.64
C SER A 84 17.48 -2.75 -9.45
N ASP A 85 16.72 -1.89 -8.77
CA ASP A 85 16.13 -2.26 -7.47
C ASP A 85 14.72 -1.69 -7.26
N GLU A 86 13.77 -2.13 -8.12
CA GLU A 86 12.34 -1.83 -7.99
C GLU A 86 11.79 -2.22 -6.61
N SER A 87 12.41 -3.21 -5.96
CA SER A 87 12.06 -3.65 -4.62
C SER A 87 12.28 -2.57 -3.56
N LEU A 88 13.26 -1.68 -3.75
CA LEU A 88 13.45 -0.54 -2.85
C LEU A 88 12.26 0.42 -2.97
N VAL A 89 11.75 0.65 -4.19
CA VAL A 89 10.65 1.59 -4.47
C VAL A 89 9.30 1.04 -4.02
N PHE A 90 9.03 -0.22 -4.28
CA PHE A 90 7.70 -0.79 -4.09
C PHE A 90 7.58 -1.73 -2.91
N GLY A 91 8.70 -2.06 -2.25
CA GLY A 91 8.74 -3.21 -1.35
C GLY A 91 8.93 -4.51 -2.15
N LYS A 92 8.68 -5.64 -1.52
CA LYS A 92 8.76 -6.96 -2.12
C LYS A 92 7.77 -7.06 -3.28
N LEU A 93 8.30 -7.26 -4.48
CA LEU A 93 7.49 -7.53 -5.67
C LEU A 93 7.34 -9.03 -5.91
N GLN A 94 6.17 -9.44 -6.40
CA GLN A 94 5.98 -10.80 -6.89
C GLN A 94 6.81 -11.00 -8.18
N ARG A 95 7.29 -12.22 -8.45
CA ARG A 95 7.95 -12.54 -9.72
C ARG A 95 7.02 -12.22 -10.90
N GLY A 96 7.49 -11.37 -11.82
CA GLY A 96 6.69 -10.91 -12.96
C GLY A 96 5.62 -9.86 -12.60
N ALA A 97 5.82 -9.12 -11.50
CA ALA A 97 4.96 -7.99 -11.16
C ALA A 97 4.98 -6.94 -12.28
N ALA A 98 3.83 -6.31 -12.52
CA ALA A 98 3.73 -5.21 -13.46
C ALA A 98 3.97 -3.88 -12.72
N THR A 99 5.05 -3.19 -13.09
CA THR A 99 5.47 -1.94 -12.51
C THR A 99 5.28 -0.79 -13.51
N ALA A 100 4.92 0.40 -13.03
CA ALA A 100 4.85 1.61 -13.82
C ALA A 100 5.37 2.81 -13.02
N TYR A 101 6.18 3.65 -13.66
CA TYR A 101 6.67 4.89 -13.10
C TYR A 101 6.22 6.07 -13.96
N VAL A 102 5.67 7.09 -13.31
CA VAL A 102 5.18 8.30 -13.94
C VAL A 102 5.88 9.49 -13.31
N ASN A 103 6.81 10.09 -14.07
CA ASN A 103 7.46 11.33 -13.67
C ASN A 103 6.52 12.51 -13.94
N CYS A 104 5.60 12.76 -13.02
CA CYS A 104 4.58 13.79 -13.15
C CYS A 104 4.08 14.19 -11.76
N ASP A 105 3.59 15.42 -11.65
CA ASP A 105 2.90 15.87 -10.45
C ASP A 105 1.59 15.09 -10.24
N ALA A 106 1.29 14.75 -9.00
CA ALA A 106 0.08 14.02 -8.61
C ALA A 106 -1.20 14.75 -9.05
N THR A 107 -1.20 16.08 -9.04
CA THR A 107 -2.35 16.92 -9.43
C THR A 107 -2.68 16.80 -10.91
N ILE A 108 -1.73 16.40 -11.75
CA ILE A 108 -1.93 16.17 -13.19
C ILE A 108 -2.23 14.68 -13.46
N ALA A 109 -1.43 13.79 -12.88
CA ALA A 109 -1.52 12.37 -13.14
C ALA A 109 -2.79 11.73 -12.56
N LEU A 110 -3.22 12.11 -11.35
CA LEU A 110 -4.37 11.50 -10.69
C LEU A 110 -5.70 11.77 -11.40
N PRO A 111 -6.04 13.02 -11.82
CA PRO A 111 -7.27 13.25 -12.55
C PRO A 111 -7.36 12.45 -13.85
N ILE A 112 -6.26 12.31 -14.59
CA ILE A 112 -6.21 11.52 -15.83
C ILE A 112 -6.44 10.04 -15.52
N LEU A 113 -5.74 9.49 -14.52
CA LEU A 113 -5.85 8.10 -14.10
C LEU A 113 -7.28 7.77 -13.63
N VAL A 114 -7.85 8.61 -12.76
CA VAL A 114 -9.21 8.44 -12.24
C VAL A 114 -10.25 8.55 -13.35
N THR A 115 -10.10 9.49 -14.27
CA THR A 115 -11.03 9.65 -15.41
C THR A 115 -10.99 8.42 -16.32
N SER A 116 -9.80 7.95 -16.68
CA SER A 116 -9.62 6.74 -17.48
C SER A 116 -10.22 5.50 -16.80
N LEU A 117 -9.97 5.32 -15.50
CA LEU A 117 -10.58 4.25 -14.72
C LEU A 117 -12.11 4.39 -14.68
N SER A 118 -12.66 5.57 -14.44
CA SER A 118 -14.11 5.77 -14.40
C SER A 118 -14.79 5.35 -15.72
N GLN A 119 -14.17 5.68 -16.85
CA GLN A 119 -14.70 5.36 -18.19
C GLN A 119 -14.57 3.87 -18.55
N THR A 120 -13.52 3.19 -18.09
CA THR A 120 -13.21 1.81 -18.51
C THR A 120 -13.56 0.75 -17.46
N ALA A 121 -13.59 1.11 -16.16
CA ALA A 121 -13.76 0.18 -15.05
C ALA A 121 -15.18 -0.36 -14.89
N ALA A 122 -16.19 0.26 -15.52
CA ALA A 122 -17.60 -0.15 -15.37
C ALA A 122 -17.82 -1.65 -15.67
N LYS A 123 -17.12 -2.21 -16.67
CA LYS A 123 -17.18 -3.64 -16.99
C LYS A 123 -16.53 -4.52 -15.92
N TYR A 124 -15.40 -4.08 -15.37
CA TYR A 124 -14.63 -4.82 -14.37
C TYR A 124 -15.25 -4.72 -12.97
N MET A 125 -15.95 -3.63 -12.66
CA MET A 125 -16.60 -3.42 -11.36
C MET A 125 -17.80 -4.33 -11.14
N LYS A 126 -18.56 -4.69 -12.18
CA LYS A 126 -19.77 -5.52 -12.05
C LYS A 126 -19.51 -6.91 -11.46
N GLY A 127 -18.34 -7.48 -11.71
CA GLY A 127 -17.94 -8.80 -11.18
C GLY A 127 -17.09 -8.76 -9.93
N ARG A 128 -16.71 -7.56 -9.44
CA ARG A 128 -15.77 -7.43 -8.32
C ARG A 128 -16.50 -7.63 -6.99
N LYS A 129 -16.27 -8.76 -6.34
CA LYS A 129 -16.68 -8.97 -4.95
C LYS A 129 -15.82 -8.12 -4.01
N ARG A 130 -16.44 -7.42 -3.08
CA ARG A 130 -15.75 -6.55 -2.11
C ARG A 130 -15.33 -7.37 -0.89
N PRO A 131 -14.11 -7.17 -0.36
CA PRO A 131 -13.75 -7.75 0.93
C PRO A 131 -14.56 -7.09 2.06
N THR A 132 -14.86 -7.87 3.10
CA THR A 132 -15.51 -7.37 4.31
C THR A 132 -14.47 -7.25 5.41
N PHE A 133 -14.46 -6.10 6.09
CA PHE A 133 -13.60 -5.82 7.23
C PHE A 133 -14.46 -5.68 8.48
N THR A 134 -14.26 -6.57 9.45
CA THR A 134 -15.02 -6.57 10.71
C THR A 134 -14.04 -6.37 11.86
N PHE A 135 -14.33 -5.40 12.73
CA PHE A 135 -13.53 -5.11 13.92
C PHE A 135 -14.20 -5.71 15.16
N ASN A 136 -13.54 -6.69 15.78
CA ASN A 136 -13.96 -7.26 17.05
C ASN A 136 -13.06 -6.71 18.16
N ALA A 137 -13.49 -5.59 18.77
CA ALA A 137 -12.72 -4.83 19.76
C ALA A 137 -11.33 -4.38 19.24
N LYS A 138 -10.29 -5.20 19.41
CA LYS A 138 -8.92 -4.93 18.97
C LYS A 138 -8.46 -5.77 17.77
N GLU A 139 -9.25 -6.75 17.35
CA GLU A 139 -8.88 -7.64 16.25
C GLU A 139 -9.59 -7.26 14.96
N LEU A 140 -8.82 -7.06 13.90
CA LEU A 140 -9.32 -6.94 12.54
C LEU A 140 -9.55 -8.34 11.96
N THR A 141 -10.74 -8.62 11.44
CA THR A 141 -11.01 -9.80 10.63
C THR A 141 -11.28 -9.38 9.19
N VAL A 142 -10.55 -9.98 8.25
CA VAL A 142 -10.66 -9.70 6.82
C VAL A 142 -11.25 -10.92 6.12
N GLU A 143 -12.44 -10.78 5.55
CA GLU A 143 -13.08 -11.79 4.72
C GLU A 143 -12.88 -11.44 3.25
N VAL A 144 -12.07 -12.25 2.57
CA VAL A 144 -11.79 -12.08 1.14
C VAL A 144 -12.65 -13.08 0.35
N PRO A 145 -13.44 -12.61 -0.63
CA PRO A 145 -14.41 -13.44 -1.35
C PRO A 145 -13.83 -14.39 -2.43
#